data_AF-A0A4Q4YF10-F1
#
_entry.id   AF-A0A4Q4YF10-F1
#
_cell.length_a   1.000
_cell.length_b   1.000
_cell.length_c   1.000
_cell.angle_alpha   90.00
_cell.angle_beta   90.00
_cell.angle_gamma   90.00
#
_symmetry.space_group_name_H-M   'P 1'
#
loop_
_entity.id
_entity.type
_entity.pdbx_description
1 polymer ?
#
loop_
_entity_poly.entity_id
_entity_poly.type
_entity_poly.pdbx_seq_one_letter_code
_entity_poly.pdbx_strand_id
1 'polypeptide(L)'
;MTIKALERVSVGQNGLGAFILQCKKMDIHYCDYSGSSRGMNAFIKSQLPKFAAKHRQIEFAVSPRPRKHPVLVGHYINGKQKSICVKNMDSLQILKKVELLRDASGEKVKRVNKPVTSINESVRGVWSPYHGNAMPV
;
A
#
# COMPACT_ATOMS: atom_id res chain seq x y z
N MET A 1 -15.02 27.95 38.16
CA MET A 1 -14.24 26.85 37.55
C MET A 1 -13.40 27.41 36.41
N THR A 2 -12.07 27.31 36.46
CA THR A 2 -11.18 27.69 35.35
C THR A 2 -11.00 26.51 34.40
N ILE A 3 -11.45 26.65 33.15
CA ILE A 3 -11.26 25.64 32.10
C ILE A 3 -9.84 25.79 31.55
N LYS A 4 -9.10 24.68 31.46
CA LYS A 4 -7.79 24.61 30.81
C LYS A 4 -7.90 23.72 29.58
N ALA A 5 -7.41 24.20 28.45
CA ALA A 5 -7.37 23.42 27.22
C ALA A 5 -6.33 22.30 27.31
N LEU A 6 -6.64 21.15 26.72
CA LEU A 6 -5.69 20.07 26.49
C LEU A 6 -5.26 20.12 25.03
N GLU A 7 -3.94 20.04 24.79
CA GLU A 7 -3.41 19.98 23.44
C GLU A 7 -3.75 18.64 22.78
N ARG A 8 -4.27 18.69 21.55
CA ARG A 8 -4.62 17.51 20.76
C ARG A 8 -4.36 17.75 19.28
N VAL A 9 -3.90 16.71 18.58
CA VAL A 9 -3.62 16.75 17.13
C VAL A 9 -4.71 15.99 16.36
N SER A 10 -5.08 16.52 15.19
CA SER A 10 -6.03 15.87 14.27
C SER A 10 -5.41 14.66 13.57
N VAL A 11 -6.24 13.68 13.21
CA VAL A 11 -5.82 12.49 12.46
C VAL A 11 -6.31 12.59 11.02
N GLY A 12 -5.39 12.47 10.05
CA GLY A 12 -5.73 12.48 8.63
C GLY A 12 -6.40 11.18 8.18
N GLN A 13 -7.42 11.29 7.32
CA GLN A 13 -8.16 10.16 6.76
C GLN A 13 -8.08 10.19 5.23
N ASN A 14 -7.20 9.37 4.66
CA ASN A 14 -7.04 9.29 3.21
C ASN A 14 -8.33 8.79 2.54
N GLY A 15 -8.79 9.50 1.49
CA GLY A 15 -10.03 9.20 0.77
C GLY A 15 -11.22 10.09 1.19
N LEU A 16 -11.13 10.79 2.33
CA LEU A 16 -12.08 11.83 2.68
C LEU A 16 -11.54 13.19 2.21
N GLY A 17 -12.28 13.85 1.31
CA GLY A 17 -11.86 15.10 0.64
C GLY A 17 -10.94 14.86 -0.56
N ALA A 18 -9.81 14.18 -0.36
CA ALA A 18 -8.89 13.81 -1.44
C ALA A 18 -8.32 12.41 -1.23
N PHE A 19 -7.95 11.75 -2.34
CA PHE A 19 -7.31 10.45 -2.33
C PHE A 19 -5.84 10.56 -2.74
N ILE A 20 -4.96 10.03 -1.89
CA ILE A 20 -3.53 9.93 -2.11
C ILE A 20 -3.16 8.46 -2.29
N LEU A 21 -2.64 8.12 -3.46
CA LEU A 21 -2.14 6.78 -3.74
C LEU A 21 -0.99 6.42 -2.79
N GLN A 22 -1.03 5.23 -2.21
CA GLN A 22 -0.08 4.86 -1.15
C GLN A 22 1.31 4.53 -1.67
N CYS A 23 1.42 3.90 -2.84
CA CYS A 23 2.70 3.62 -3.48
C CYS A 23 3.24 4.92 -4.08
N LYS A 24 4.40 5.38 -3.60
CA LYS A 24 5.05 6.62 -4.07
C LYS A 24 6.20 6.37 -5.04
N LYS A 25 6.87 5.23 -4.90
CA LYS A 25 8.04 4.86 -5.70
C LYS A 25 8.12 3.36 -5.88
N MET A 26 8.58 2.92 -7.05
CA MET A 26 8.85 1.53 -7.37
C MET A 26 10.28 1.39 -7.92
N ASP A 27 11.12 0.65 -7.21
CA ASP A 27 12.42 0.26 -7.73
C ASP A 27 12.29 -1.04 -8.53
N ILE A 28 12.85 -1.04 -9.72
CA ILE A 28 12.83 -2.16 -10.66
C ILE A 28 14.27 -2.59 -10.86
N HIS A 29 14.61 -3.71 -10.25
CA HIS A 29 15.94 -4.28 -10.35
C HIS A 29 15.98 -5.44 -11.34
N TYR A 30 16.94 -5.38 -12.25
CA TYR A 30 17.11 -6.38 -13.31
C TYR A 30 18.58 -6.79 -13.46
N CYS A 31 18.86 -7.84 -14.23
CA CYS A 31 20.20 -8.28 -14.56
C CYS A 31 20.29 -8.57 -16.06
N ASP A 32 21.33 -8.08 -16.74
CA ASP A 32 21.50 -8.27 -18.19
C ASP A 32 21.80 -9.72 -18.56
N TYR A 33 22.59 -10.41 -17.73
CA TYR A 33 23.14 -11.73 -18.04
C TYR A 33 22.33 -12.90 -17.47
N SER A 34 21.58 -12.67 -16.39
CA SER A 34 20.87 -13.77 -15.72
C SER A 34 19.64 -14.21 -16.51
N GLY A 35 19.55 -15.49 -16.86
CA GLY A 35 18.36 -16.08 -17.47
C GLY A 35 17.09 -15.85 -16.64
N SER A 36 17.22 -15.72 -15.31
CA SER A 36 16.09 -15.44 -14.41
C SER A 36 15.48 -14.05 -14.55
N SER A 37 16.21 -13.11 -15.15
CA SER A 37 15.77 -11.73 -15.42
C SER A 37 15.22 -11.56 -16.84
N ARG A 38 15.12 -12.63 -17.65
CA ARG A 38 14.66 -12.54 -19.04
C ARG A 38 13.29 -11.85 -19.17
N GLY A 39 12.31 -12.26 -18.36
CA GLY A 39 10.99 -11.65 -18.38
C GLY A 39 10.98 -10.22 -17.84
N MET A 40 11.84 -9.89 -16.86
CA MET A 40 11.99 -8.51 -16.38
C MET A 40 12.55 -7.59 -17.46
N ASN A 41 13.56 -8.04 -18.18
CA ASN A 41 14.16 -7.27 -19.27
C ASN A 41 13.14 -7.03 -20.39
N ALA A 42 12.30 -8.03 -20.69
CA ALA A 42 11.19 -7.88 -21.64
C ALA A 42 10.11 -6.91 -21.12
N PHE A 43 9.74 -6.98 -19.84
CA PHE A 43 8.78 -6.07 -19.20
C PHE A 43 9.24 -4.62 -19.24
N ILE A 44 10.52 -4.35 -18.90
CA ILE A 44 11.11 -3.01 -18.93
C ILE A 44 11.05 -2.40 -20.33
N LYS A 45 11.30 -3.19 -21.39
CA LYS A 45 11.29 -2.69 -22.78
C LYS A 45 9.89 -2.50 -23.35
N SER A 46 8.93 -3.35 -22.98
CA SER A 46 7.62 -3.41 -23.63
C SER A 46 6.50 -2.72 -22.86
N GLN A 47 6.35 -3.02 -21.57
CA GLN A 47 5.16 -2.69 -20.78
C GLN A 47 5.41 -1.54 -19.82
N LEU A 48 6.62 -1.44 -19.24
CA LEU A 48 6.96 -0.41 -18.27
C LEU A 48 6.75 1.03 -18.77
N PRO A 49 7.13 1.41 -20.01
CA PRO A 49 6.94 2.79 -20.47
C PRO A 49 5.46 3.20 -20.50
N LYS A 50 4.58 2.29 -20.95
CA LYS A 50 3.13 2.50 -20.97
C LYS A 50 2.56 2.58 -19.55
N PHE A 51 3.04 1.70 -18.66
CA PHE A 51 2.60 1.69 -17.26
C PHE A 51 3.01 2.96 -16.52
N ALA A 52 4.26 3.40 -16.67
CA ALA A 52 4.77 4.62 -16.05
C ALA A 52 4.05 5.87 -16.58
N ALA A 53 3.77 5.94 -17.88
CA ALA A 53 3.02 7.04 -18.48
C ALA A 53 1.59 7.16 -17.92
N LYS A 54 0.94 6.02 -17.60
CA LYS A 54 -0.39 5.96 -16.98
C LYS A 54 -0.38 6.32 -15.49
N HIS A 55 0.73 6.09 -14.81
CA HIS A 55 0.85 6.25 -13.35
C HIS A 55 1.92 7.28 -12.98
N ARG A 56 1.72 8.54 -13.39
CA ARG A 56 2.68 9.65 -13.16
C ARG A 56 2.88 10.01 -11.69
N GLN A 57 1.97 9.60 -10.82
CA GLN A 57 2.08 9.79 -9.37
C GLN A 57 3.09 8.85 -8.69
N ILE A 58 3.61 7.84 -9.41
CA ILE A 58 4.62 6.90 -8.91
C ILE A 58 5.96 7.21 -9.58
N GLU A 59 7.00 7.34 -8.78
CA GLU A 59 8.38 7.38 -9.27
C GLU A 59 8.85 5.96 -9.64
N PHE A 60 9.32 5.76 -10.87
CA PHE A 60 9.89 4.47 -11.29
C PHE A 60 11.42 4.60 -11.42
N ALA A 61 12.15 3.84 -10.61
CA ALA A 61 13.61 3.82 -10.66
C ALA A 61 14.09 2.46 -11.18
N VAL A 62 14.65 2.45 -12.39
CA VAL A 62 15.19 1.23 -13.02
C VAL A 62 16.68 1.18 -12.79
N SER A 63 17.18 0.10 -12.20
CA SER A 63 18.62 -0.06 -11.93
C SER A 63 19.10 -1.50 -12.12
N PRO A 64 20.26 -1.71 -12.78
CA PRO A 64 20.83 -3.03 -12.89
C PRO A 64 21.37 -3.52 -11.53
N ARG A 65 21.17 -4.81 -11.25
CA ARG A 65 21.76 -5.56 -10.13
C ARG A 65 22.36 -6.86 -10.67
N PRO A 66 23.60 -6.80 -11.18
CA PRO A 66 24.29 -7.97 -11.73
C PRO A 66 24.35 -9.11 -10.73
N ARG A 67 24.32 -10.35 -11.23
CA ARG A 67 24.40 -11.60 -10.45
C ARG A 67 23.33 -11.76 -9.35
N LYS A 68 22.23 -10.99 -9.42
CA LYS A 68 21.08 -11.11 -8.50
C LYS A 68 19.79 -11.37 -9.26
N HIS A 69 18.83 -12.01 -8.61
CA HIS A 69 17.49 -12.19 -9.16
C HIS A 69 16.78 -10.84 -9.32
N PRO A 70 15.88 -10.72 -10.32
CA PRO A 70 15.08 -9.52 -10.49
C PRO A 70 14.12 -9.33 -9.32
N VAL A 71 14.01 -8.10 -8.82
CA VAL A 71 13.18 -7.75 -7.68
C VAL A 71 12.45 -6.43 -7.97
N LEU A 72 11.17 -6.39 -7.62
CA LEU A 72 10.37 -5.18 -7.54
C LEU A 72 10.32 -4.72 -6.08
N VAL A 73 10.58 -3.45 -5.81
CA VAL A 73 10.44 -2.87 -4.46
C VAL A 73 9.50 -1.68 -4.51
N GLY A 74 8.32 -1.83 -3.91
CA GLY A 74 7.37 -0.73 -3.72
C GLY A 74 7.64 0.01 -2.42
N HIS A 75 7.83 1.32 -2.50
CA HIS A 75 7.95 2.24 -1.37
C HIS A 75 6.62 2.95 -1.15
N TYR A 76 6.18 3.00 0.10
CA TYR A 76 4.89 3.57 0.48
C TYR A 76 5.05 4.85 1.31
N ILE A 77 3.99 5.65 1.36
CA ILE A 77 3.97 6.94 2.09
C ILE A 77 4.25 6.75 3.58
N ASN A 78 3.78 5.66 4.19
CA ASN A 78 4.03 5.33 5.59
C ASN A 78 5.47 4.90 5.91
N GLY A 79 6.41 5.03 4.96
CA GLY A 79 7.83 4.69 5.11
C GLY A 79 8.15 3.20 4.98
N LYS A 80 7.14 2.33 4.90
CA LYS A 80 7.34 0.89 4.72
C LYS A 80 7.62 0.56 3.26
N GLN A 81 8.21 -0.62 3.05
CA GLN A 81 8.53 -1.15 1.72
C GLN A 81 7.99 -2.57 1.58
N LYS A 82 7.62 -2.95 0.36
CA LYS A 82 7.27 -4.33 -0.01
C LYS A 82 8.09 -4.76 -1.20
N SER A 83 8.82 -5.87 -1.05
CA SER A 83 9.64 -6.44 -2.11
C SER A 83 9.03 -7.73 -2.65
N ILE A 84 9.08 -7.92 -3.96
CA ILE A 84 8.62 -9.14 -4.64
C ILE A 84 9.75 -9.60 -5.57
N CYS A 85 10.27 -10.80 -5.31
CA CYS A 85 11.18 -11.46 -6.24
C CYS A 85 10.36 -12.02 -7.41
N VAL A 86 10.77 -11.70 -8.63
CA VAL A 86 10.07 -12.10 -9.87
C VAL A 86 10.94 -12.96 -10.78
N LYS A 87 11.80 -13.78 -10.16
CA LYS A 87 12.67 -14.71 -10.88
C LYS A 87 11.85 -15.63 -11.79
N ASN A 88 12.30 -15.81 -13.04
CA ASN A 88 11.69 -16.70 -14.03
C ASN A 88 10.21 -16.41 -14.35
N MET A 89 9.69 -15.23 -13.99
CA MET A 89 8.34 -14.82 -14.36
C MET A 89 8.32 -14.24 -15.77
N ASP A 90 7.21 -14.41 -16.48
CA ASP A 90 6.99 -13.75 -17.77
C ASP A 90 6.67 -12.25 -17.58
N SER A 91 6.85 -11.46 -18.63
CA SER A 91 6.56 -10.03 -18.68
C SER A 91 5.15 -9.67 -18.16
N LEU A 92 4.12 -10.42 -18.58
CA LEU A 92 2.74 -10.20 -18.16
C LEU A 92 2.49 -10.60 -16.70
N GLN A 93 3.21 -11.60 -16.20
CA GLN A 93 3.12 -11.97 -14.79
C GLN A 93 3.77 -10.88 -13.91
N ILE A 94 4.88 -10.30 -14.38
CA ILE A 94 5.55 -9.18 -13.72
C ILE A 94 4.62 -7.96 -13.68
N LEU A 95 3.91 -7.65 -14.77
CA LEU A 95 2.90 -6.59 -14.78
C LEU A 95 1.85 -6.78 -13.68
N LYS A 96 1.31 -7.99 -13.52
CA LYS A 96 0.37 -8.28 -12.42
C LYS A 96 0.98 -8.06 -11.04
N LYS A 97 2.28 -8.31 -10.87
CA LYS A 97 2.99 -8.03 -9.60
C LYS A 97 3.21 -6.54 -9.38
N VAL A 98 3.48 -5.77 -10.43
CA VAL A 98 3.57 -4.31 -10.37
C VAL A 98 2.20 -3.72 -10.01
N GLU A 99 1.11 -4.18 -10.63
CA GLU A 99 -0.26 -3.78 -10.28
C GLU A 99 -0.60 -4.09 -8.82
N LEU A 100 -0.23 -5.29 -8.35
CA LEU A 100 -0.41 -5.66 -6.94
C LEU A 100 0.31 -4.69 -6.00
N LEU A 101 1.55 -4.31 -6.30
CA LEU A 101 2.30 -3.36 -5.47
C LEU A 101 1.74 -1.93 -5.56
N ARG A 102 1.21 -1.52 -6.71
CA ARG A 102 0.50 -0.24 -6.88
C ARG A 102 -0.75 -0.19 -5.99
N ASP A 103 -1.55 -1.24 -6.01
CA ASP A 103 -2.84 -1.32 -5.34
C ASP A 103 -2.71 -1.66 -3.84
N ALA A 104 -1.57 -2.19 -3.43
CA ALA A 104 -1.27 -2.48 -2.03
C ALA A 104 -1.07 -1.20 -1.20
N SER A 105 -1.26 -1.34 0.11
CA SER A 105 -0.78 -0.37 1.10
C SER A 105 0.55 -0.81 1.68
N GLY A 106 1.28 0.09 2.33
CA GLY A 106 2.51 -0.26 3.06
C GLY A 106 2.27 -1.08 4.33
N GLU A 107 1.02 -1.28 4.74
CA GLU A 107 0.72 -1.98 5.99
C GLU A 107 1.15 -3.44 5.99
N LYS A 108 1.53 -3.93 7.18
CA LYS A 108 1.86 -5.34 7.40
C LYS A 108 0.60 -6.17 7.15
N VAL A 109 0.75 -7.26 6.42
CA VAL A 109 -0.36 -8.18 6.16
C VAL A 109 -0.80 -8.77 7.50
N LYS A 110 -2.08 -8.58 7.83
CA LYS A 110 -2.70 -9.08 9.05
C LYS A 110 -4.02 -9.73 8.71
N ARG A 111 -4.41 -10.73 9.50
CA ARG A 111 -5.74 -11.33 9.42
C ARG A 111 -6.79 -10.28 9.80
N VAL A 112 -7.79 -10.09 8.96
CA VAL A 112 -8.90 -9.17 9.20
C VAL A 112 -10.11 -9.98 9.66
N ASN A 113 -10.54 -9.73 10.90
CA ASN A 113 -11.70 -10.42 11.49
C ASN A 113 -12.96 -9.55 11.51
N LYS A 114 -12.80 -8.22 11.41
CA LYS A 114 -13.90 -7.24 11.44
C LYS A 114 -13.89 -6.44 10.14
N PRO A 115 -15.02 -6.31 9.45
CA PRO A 115 -15.08 -5.60 8.16
C PRO A 115 -15.00 -4.07 8.31
N VAL A 116 -15.43 -3.52 9.45
CA VAL A 116 -15.51 -2.07 9.69
C VAL A 116 -14.50 -1.65 10.75
N THR A 117 -13.79 -0.56 10.47
CA THR A 117 -12.93 0.14 11.44
C THR A 117 -13.34 1.61 11.51
N SER A 118 -13.68 2.11 12.70
CA SER A 118 -14.08 3.50 12.94
C SER A 118 -13.19 4.13 14.00
N ILE A 119 -12.89 5.43 13.82
CA ILE A 119 -12.32 6.28 14.87
C ILE A 119 -13.38 7.16 15.54
N ASN A 120 -14.58 7.24 14.96
CA ASN A 120 -15.68 8.05 15.47
C ASN A 120 -16.42 7.29 16.57
N GLU A 121 -16.97 8.05 17.52
CA GLU A 121 -17.81 7.53 18.59
C GLU A 121 -19.13 6.94 18.05
N SER A 122 -19.74 6.06 18.85
CA SER A 122 -21.04 5.47 18.52
C SER A 122 -22.13 6.54 18.51
N VAL A 123 -22.88 6.63 17.41
CA VAL A 123 -24.00 7.58 17.25
C VAL A 123 -25.06 7.41 18.35
N ARG A 124 -25.30 6.19 18.81
CA ARG A 124 -26.30 5.86 19.85
C ARG A 124 -25.69 5.72 21.25
N GLY A 125 -24.39 5.99 21.40
CA GLY A 125 -23.65 5.71 22.62
C GLY A 125 -23.38 4.21 22.83
N VAL A 126 -22.81 3.90 23.99
CA VAL A 126 -22.65 2.54 24.50
C VAL A 126 -23.81 2.25 25.44
N TRP A 127 -24.30 1.01 25.45
CA TRP A 127 -25.39 0.62 26.33
C TRP A 127 -25.07 0.91 27.81
N SER A 128 -26.05 1.41 28.55
CA SER A 128 -25.96 1.67 29.98
C SER A 128 -27.22 1.12 30.68
N PRO A 129 -27.09 0.34 31.77
CA PRO A 129 -28.24 -0.26 32.47
C PRO A 129 -29.17 0.78 33.10
N TYR A 130 -28.65 1.96 33.43
CA TYR A 130 -29.40 3.02 34.11
C TYR A 130 -30.19 3.95 33.17
N HIS A 131 -29.94 3.84 31.86
CA HIS A 131 -30.52 4.72 30.84
C HIS A 131 -31.52 3.98 29.92
N GLY A 132 -31.98 2.80 30.35
CA GLY A 132 -32.98 2.00 29.66
C GLY A 132 -34.25 1.84 30.49
N ASN A 133 -35.25 1.19 29.89
CA ASN A 133 -36.39 0.72 30.65
C ASN A 133 -35.89 -0.38 31.60
N ALA A 134 -36.16 -0.23 32.90
CA ALA A 134 -35.72 -1.17 33.92
C ALA A 134 -36.12 -2.60 33.56
N MET A 135 -35.18 -3.54 33.65
CA MET A 135 -35.52 -4.97 33.55
C MET A 135 -36.10 -5.40 34.90
N PRO A 136 -37.35 -5.88 34.96
CA PRO A 136 -37.86 -6.51 36.18
C PRO A 136 -37.00 -7.73 36.50
N VAL A 137 -36.69 -7.90 37.77
CA VAL A 137 -35.95 -9.05 38.31
C VAL A 137 -36.84 -10.28 38.34
#